data_AF-A0A7Z2VH11-F1
#
_entry.id   AF-A0A7Z2VH11-F1
#
_cell.length_a   1.000
_cell.length_b   1.000
_cell.length_c   1.000
_cell.angle_alpha   90.00
_cell.angle_beta   90.00
_cell.angle_gamma   90.00
#
_symmetry.space_group_name_H-M   'P 1'
#
loop_
_entity.id
_entity.type
_entity.pdbx_description
1 polymer ?
#
loop_
_entity_poly.entity_id
_entity_poly.type
_entity_poly.pdbx_seq_one_letter_code
_entity_poly.pdbx_strand_id
1 'polypeptide(L)'
;MPVSIDPQIAATFYRYGESSFLDVSGQFHHPEQISIGSDVKIRGDYSLEIIANEIGPKPKIIIGDGCICEQGLMMSALNRIELESDVIIEPRVYISDAEHDYRQVGIPVKAQSFIETSGEVLIEKGARIGAGSVIVGNIRIGRYSIVQPGSVVEQDVPEQCMVSGAPAQIIQIYEPVLDRWVDMGKKMEASDHRLLKPRQKPPLLSICIPTYNRSANLDRCLNSILPQLEAGAPVEVLVSDNASTDDTPDVVKRYADRYPFLKYSRNNENIGGDRNIYRVMREARGTFIKMQGDDDYYEEGTLMPLIDIVRSHRDCGIIHIHTYNNDRRVYTAEGAQAFLATATMMSTFISGMILRKEDLDQVEQPERFLNSSFNQMYLQFAILMKNPKFCVVNWSMFQFEGNQPSGYNYGEVVFRSYQSILKYFIGKGLTEDNLREEKMRSLFSFILPWYRGIIVNRYHTDISRFEDIFSEHYHDEPYYEQVLNEIRALTAAAQS
;
A
#
# COMPACT_ATOMS: atom_id res chain seq x y z
N MET A 1 2.78 -50.81 -0.97
CA MET A 1 2.07 -49.60 -0.51
C MET A 1 2.87 -49.04 0.66
N PRO A 2 3.03 -47.72 0.77
CA PRO A 2 3.65 -47.13 1.95
C PRO A 2 2.86 -47.54 3.20
N VAL A 3 3.56 -47.99 4.23
CA VAL A 3 2.96 -48.50 5.47
C VAL A 3 3.23 -47.46 6.54
N SER A 4 2.19 -47.03 7.25
CA SER A 4 2.33 -46.09 8.36
C SER A 4 2.73 -46.81 9.64
N ILE A 5 3.37 -46.09 10.57
CA ILE A 5 3.64 -46.59 11.94
C ILE A 5 2.38 -47.13 12.62
N ASP A 6 2.58 -48.09 13.52
CA ASP A 6 1.49 -48.73 14.27
C ASP A 6 0.74 -47.70 15.15
N PRO A 7 -0.60 -47.77 15.27
CA PRO A 7 -1.37 -46.87 16.13
C PRO A 7 -0.93 -46.83 17.60
N GLN A 8 -0.42 -47.94 18.15
CA GLN A 8 0.12 -47.98 19.52
C GLN A 8 1.40 -47.16 19.63
N ILE A 9 2.24 -47.17 18.59
CA ILE A 9 3.43 -46.34 18.50
C ILE A 9 3.01 -44.87 18.36
N ALA A 10 2.06 -44.56 17.47
CA ALA A 10 1.54 -43.20 17.30
C ALA A 10 1.01 -42.61 18.62
N ALA A 11 0.38 -43.43 19.48
CA ALA A 11 -0.10 -43.02 20.80
C ALA A 11 1.02 -42.68 21.81
N THR A 12 2.28 -43.03 21.54
CA THR A 12 3.43 -42.64 22.38
C THR A 12 3.92 -41.22 22.12
N PHE A 13 3.50 -40.60 21.01
CA PHE A 13 3.89 -39.23 20.69
C PHE A 13 3.25 -38.23 21.66
N TYR A 14 3.90 -37.09 21.89
CA TYR A 14 3.31 -35.99 22.68
C TYR A 14 1.91 -35.61 22.15
N ARG A 15 1.79 -35.56 20.82
CA ARG A 15 0.53 -35.43 20.08
C ARG A 15 0.71 -36.12 18.74
N TYR A 16 -0.35 -36.77 18.26
CA TYR A 16 -0.44 -37.32 16.92
C TYR A 16 -1.80 -36.94 16.31
N GLY A 17 -1.79 -36.05 15.33
CA GLY A 17 -3.01 -35.54 14.70
C GLY A 17 -3.69 -36.54 13.77
N GLU A 18 -4.95 -36.26 13.46
CA GLU A 18 -5.76 -37.11 12.60
C GLU A 18 -5.23 -37.11 11.16
N SER A 19 -5.44 -38.21 10.44
CA SER A 19 -5.02 -38.38 9.04
C SER A 19 -3.52 -38.26 8.76
N SER A 20 -2.69 -38.19 9.81
CA SER A 20 -1.23 -38.11 9.68
C SER A 20 -0.62 -39.47 9.38
N PHE A 21 0.35 -39.46 8.48
CA PHE A 21 1.07 -40.62 7.97
C PHE A 21 2.56 -40.45 8.23
N LEU A 22 3.14 -41.38 8.99
CA LEU A 22 4.58 -41.52 9.20
C LEU A 22 4.99 -42.90 8.71
N ASP A 23 5.89 -42.99 7.74
CA ASP A 23 6.33 -44.29 7.21
C ASP A 23 7.04 -45.14 8.29
N VAL A 24 6.84 -46.47 8.25
CA VAL A 24 7.43 -47.43 9.20
C VAL A 24 8.95 -47.52 9.15
N SER A 25 9.61 -47.13 8.06
CA SER A 25 11.07 -47.26 7.95
C SER A 25 11.85 -46.18 8.71
N GLY A 26 11.18 -45.14 9.21
CA GLY A 26 11.83 -44.07 9.96
C GLY A 26 12.16 -44.44 11.40
N GLN A 27 13.06 -43.66 11.98
CA GLN A 27 13.54 -43.79 13.35
C GLN A 27 13.21 -42.53 14.14
N PHE A 28 12.87 -42.70 15.41
CA PHE A 28 12.63 -41.60 16.33
C PHE A 28 13.01 -42.02 17.75
N HIS A 29 13.46 -41.05 18.52
CA HIS A 29 13.82 -41.21 19.94
C HIS A 29 12.97 -40.27 20.78
N HIS A 30 12.55 -40.72 21.96
CA HIS A 30 11.68 -39.94 22.86
C HIS A 30 10.41 -39.43 22.18
N PRO A 31 9.52 -40.31 21.66
CA PRO A 31 8.28 -39.90 20.99
C PRO A 31 7.42 -38.98 21.87
N GLU A 32 7.48 -39.13 23.20
CA GLU A 32 6.81 -38.26 24.17
C GLU A 32 7.26 -36.78 24.14
N GLN A 33 8.33 -36.47 23.40
CA GLN A 33 8.84 -35.12 23.13
C GLN A 33 8.61 -34.67 21.67
N ILE A 34 7.88 -35.45 20.88
CA ILE A 34 7.61 -35.18 19.47
C ILE A 34 6.10 -34.97 19.29
N SER A 35 5.73 -33.83 18.70
CA SER A 35 4.34 -33.49 18.39
C SER A 35 4.13 -33.47 16.89
N ILE A 36 3.21 -34.30 16.41
CA ILE A 36 2.78 -34.38 15.02
C ILE A 36 1.36 -33.79 14.90
N GLY A 37 1.20 -32.81 14.02
CA GLY A 37 -0.09 -32.20 13.67
C GLY A 37 -1.02 -33.13 12.89
N SER A 38 -2.12 -32.60 12.39
CA SER A 38 -3.06 -33.31 11.50
C SER A 38 -2.62 -33.23 10.04
N ASP A 39 -2.99 -34.22 9.24
CA ASP A 39 -2.70 -34.29 7.79
C ASP A 39 -1.19 -34.20 7.44
N VAL A 40 -0.32 -34.56 8.37
CA VAL A 40 1.14 -34.59 8.17
C VAL A 40 1.53 -35.83 7.37
N LYS A 41 2.48 -35.70 6.44
CA LYS A 41 3.03 -36.84 5.69
C LYS A 41 4.54 -36.87 5.81
N ILE A 42 5.10 -37.89 6.44
CA ILE A 42 6.55 -38.12 6.52
C ILE A 42 6.87 -39.42 5.78
N ARG A 43 7.63 -39.31 4.68
CA ARG A 43 8.15 -40.46 3.93
C ARG A 43 9.35 -41.07 4.63
N GLY A 44 9.58 -42.35 4.38
CA GLY A 44 10.53 -43.20 5.10
C GLY A 44 11.98 -42.72 5.14
N ASP A 45 12.75 -43.46 5.92
CA ASP A 45 14.17 -43.25 6.19
C ASP A 45 14.46 -41.91 6.89
N TYR A 46 13.47 -41.38 7.61
CA TYR A 46 13.63 -40.21 8.45
C TYR A 46 14.29 -40.56 9.80
N SER A 47 14.94 -39.59 10.44
CA SER A 47 15.41 -39.67 11.83
C SER A 47 14.94 -38.45 12.61
N LEU A 48 14.21 -38.66 13.72
CA LEU A 48 13.82 -37.61 14.66
C LEU A 48 14.49 -37.85 16.01
N GLU A 49 15.57 -37.13 16.28
CA GLU A 49 16.42 -37.34 17.44
C GLU A 49 16.29 -36.23 18.47
N ILE A 50 16.06 -36.61 19.72
CA ILE A 50 16.13 -35.71 20.88
C ILE A 50 17.47 -35.96 21.57
N ILE A 51 18.40 -35.01 21.45
CA ILE A 51 19.77 -35.12 21.99
C ILE A 51 19.95 -34.38 23.33
N ALA A 52 18.85 -33.91 23.92
CA ALA A 52 18.83 -33.20 25.19
C ALA A 52 19.03 -34.13 26.39
N ASN A 53 19.85 -33.70 27.36
CA ASN A 53 20.04 -34.41 28.63
C ASN A 53 18.83 -34.28 29.57
N GLU A 54 17.99 -33.26 29.38
CA GLU A 54 16.80 -32.99 30.19
C GLU A 54 15.55 -32.99 29.31
N ILE A 55 14.54 -33.74 29.76
CA ILE A 55 13.24 -33.88 29.12
C ILE A 55 12.26 -32.96 29.85
N GLY A 56 11.71 -31.98 29.13
CA GLY A 56 10.80 -30.98 29.69
C GLY A 56 9.33 -31.33 29.48
N PRO A 57 8.40 -30.52 30.02
CA PRO A 57 6.95 -30.76 29.88
C PRO A 57 6.40 -30.41 28.48
N LYS A 58 7.21 -29.84 27.59
CA LYS A 58 6.83 -29.42 26.24
C LYS A 58 7.59 -30.24 25.19
N PRO A 59 6.99 -30.50 24.03
CA PRO A 59 7.68 -31.19 22.95
C PRO A 59 8.84 -30.35 22.40
N LYS A 60 9.90 -31.04 21.99
CA LYS A 60 11.11 -30.47 21.40
C LYS A 60 11.08 -30.50 19.88
N ILE A 61 10.49 -31.52 19.26
CA ILE A 61 10.23 -31.54 17.82
C ILE A 61 8.73 -31.36 17.61
N ILE A 62 8.35 -30.36 16.81
CA ILE A 62 6.96 -30.07 16.50
C ILE A 62 6.83 -29.96 14.98
N ILE A 63 5.94 -30.76 14.41
CA ILE A 63 5.61 -30.73 12.99
C ILE A 63 4.13 -30.37 12.88
N GLY A 64 3.85 -29.15 12.40
CA GLY A 64 2.52 -28.57 12.30
C GLY A 64 1.64 -29.21 11.24
N ASP A 65 0.36 -28.82 11.25
CA ASP A 65 -0.66 -29.41 10.39
C ASP A 65 -0.33 -29.27 8.89
N GLY A 66 -0.63 -30.30 8.09
CA GLY A 66 -0.46 -30.28 6.63
C GLY A 66 0.99 -30.32 6.13
N CYS A 67 1.99 -30.48 7.01
CA CYS A 67 3.39 -30.58 6.59
C CYS A 67 3.65 -31.82 5.72
N ILE A 68 4.50 -31.65 4.71
CA ILE A 68 4.97 -32.76 3.86
C ILE A 68 6.48 -32.86 4.00
N CYS A 69 6.95 -33.99 4.52
CA CYS A 69 8.36 -34.32 4.67
C CYS A 69 8.70 -35.51 3.78
N GLU A 70 9.55 -35.26 2.80
CA GLU A 70 10.00 -36.28 1.85
C GLU A 70 11.12 -37.17 2.45
N GLN A 71 11.50 -38.20 1.69
CA GLN A 71 12.39 -39.27 2.18
C GLN A 71 13.72 -38.73 2.71
N GLY A 72 14.16 -39.25 3.86
CA GLY A 72 15.48 -38.94 4.42
C GLY A 72 15.57 -37.66 5.24
N LEU A 73 14.46 -37.13 5.76
CA LEU A 73 14.49 -36.02 6.73
C LEU A 73 15.26 -36.42 7.99
N MET A 74 16.23 -35.61 8.40
CA MET A 74 16.95 -35.78 9.66
C MET A 74 16.78 -34.54 10.53
N MET A 75 16.25 -34.70 11.73
CA MET A 75 16.09 -33.63 12.72
C MET A 75 16.79 -34.02 14.02
N SER A 76 17.67 -33.16 14.52
CA SER A 76 18.37 -33.35 15.79
C SER A 76 18.10 -32.16 16.70
N ALA A 77 17.27 -32.35 17.73
CA ALA A 77 16.83 -31.29 18.64
C ALA A 77 17.50 -31.41 20.01
N LEU A 78 18.33 -30.42 20.36
CA LEU A 78 18.82 -30.17 21.71
C LEU A 78 17.84 -29.31 22.50
N ASN A 79 17.32 -28.25 21.88
CA ASN A 79 16.46 -27.24 22.48
C ASN A 79 15.01 -27.42 21.99
N ARG A 80 14.74 -26.99 20.75
CA ARG A 80 13.45 -27.05 20.06
C ARG A 80 13.62 -26.87 18.54
N ILE A 81 12.95 -27.71 17.76
CA ILE A 81 12.74 -27.52 16.32
C ILE A 81 11.24 -27.55 16.04
N GLU A 82 10.73 -26.49 15.43
CA GLU A 82 9.32 -26.35 15.07
C GLU A 82 9.16 -26.08 13.58
N LEU A 83 8.31 -26.88 12.94
CA LEU A 83 7.73 -26.61 11.64
C LEU A 83 6.28 -26.15 11.87
N GLU A 84 5.92 -24.94 11.46
CA GLU A 84 4.52 -24.50 11.45
C GLU A 84 3.73 -25.22 10.32
N SER A 85 2.44 -24.88 10.18
CA SER A 85 1.57 -25.53 9.19
C SER A 85 2.04 -25.38 7.74
N ASP A 86 1.68 -26.34 6.91
CA ASP A 86 1.88 -26.31 5.45
C ASP A 86 3.36 -26.17 5.01
N VAL A 87 4.33 -26.54 5.87
CA VAL A 87 5.75 -26.55 5.51
C VAL A 87 6.06 -27.77 4.64
N ILE A 88 6.86 -27.56 3.59
CA ILE A 88 7.34 -28.63 2.71
C ILE A 88 8.84 -28.82 2.93
N ILE A 89 9.22 -30.03 3.33
CA ILE A 89 10.60 -30.48 3.45
C ILE A 89 10.88 -31.50 2.34
N GLU A 90 11.79 -31.15 1.42
CA GLU A 90 12.20 -32.02 0.33
C GLU A 90 13.20 -33.11 0.76
N PRO A 91 13.54 -34.08 -0.11
CA PRO A 91 14.35 -35.22 0.31
C PRO A 91 15.71 -34.83 0.90
N ARG A 92 16.13 -35.56 1.93
CA ARG A 92 17.48 -35.50 2.52
C ARG A 92 17.85 -34.14 3.11
N VAL A 93 16.89 -33.46 3.73
CA VAL A 93 17.14 -32.23 4.50
C VAL A 93 17.60 -32.59 5.92
N TYR A 94 18.63 -31.88 6.40
CA TYR A 94 19.13 -31.99 7.76
C TYR A 94 18.81 -30.71 8.55
N ILE A 95 18.24 -30.85 9.75
CA ILE A 95 17.87 -29.73 10.63
C ILE A 95 18.44 -29.97 12.03
N SER A 96 19.20 -29.02 12.56
CA SER A 96 19.75 -29.08 13.92
C SER A 96 19.72 -27.71 14.59
N ASP A 97 19.25 -27.64 15.83
CA ASP A 97 19.22 -26.41 16.63
C ASP A 97 20.47 -26.23 17.52
N ALA A 98 21.45 -27.12 17.37
CA ALA A 98 22.67 -27.12 18.14
C ALA A 98 23.90 -27.40 17.29
N GLU A 99 25.01 -26.81 17.72
CA GLU A 99 26.35 -27.08 17.22
C GLU A 99 27.26 -27.48 18.38
N HIS A 100 28.14 -28.45 18.14
CA HIS A 100 29.15 -28.84 19.12
C HIS A 100 30.19 -27.74 19.29
N ASP A 101 30.62 -27.49 20.53
CA ASP A 101 31.80 -26.69 20.79
C ASP A 101 33.05 -27.48 20.36
N TYR A 102 33.96 -26.80 19.66
CA TYR A 102 35.22 -27.36 19.20
C TYR A 102 36.41 -26.45 19.53
N ARG A 103 36.19 -25.41 20.35
CA ARG A 103 37.21 -24.40 20.67
C ARG A 103 38.31 -24.94 21.57
N GLN A 104 38.07 -26.02 22.33
CA GLN A 104 39.07 -26.62 23.22
C GLN A 104 39.89 -27.70 22.51
N VAL A 105 40.97 -27.27 21.84
CA VAL A 105 41.89 -28.17 21.14
C VAL A 105 42.56 -29.13 22.14
N GLY A 106 42.51 -30.44 21.86
CA GLY A 106 43.06 -31.50 22.71
C GLY A 106 42.01 -32.33 23.46
N ILE A 107 40.76 -31.87 23.50
CA ILE A 107 39.60 -32.63 24.00
C ILE A 107 38.78 -33.07 22.78
N PRO A 108 38.45 -34.37 22.61
CA PRO A 108 37.57 -34.80 21.52
C PRO A 108 36.23 -34.04 21.54
N VAL A 109 35.69 -33.66 20.38
CA VAL A 109 34.44 -32.85 20.26
C VAL A 109 33.28 -33.44 21.07
N LYS A 110 33.13 -34.77 21.06
CA LYS A 110 32.11 -35.47 21.85
C LYS A 110 32.21 -35.28 23.38
N ALA A 111 33.38 -34.87 23.87
CA ALA A 111 33.67 -34.61 25.27
C ALA A 111 33.65 -33.10 25.60
N GLN A 112 33.41 -32.26 24.60
CA GLN A 112 33.14 -30.83 24.76
C GLN A 112 31.62 -30.59 24.82
N SER A 113 31.19 -29.42 25.31
CA SER A 113 29.78 -29.03 25.40
C SER A 113 29.22 -28.54 24.05
N PHE A 114 27.95 -28.15 24.00
CA PHE A 114 27.38 -27.45 22.83
C PHE A 114 27.65 -25.93 22.93
N ILE A 115 27.73 -25.24 21.77
CA ILE A 115 28.01 -23.80 21.71
C ILE A 115 26.86 -22.98 22.36
N GLU A 116 25.61 -23.36 22.09
CA GLU A 116 24.41 -22.73 22.64
C GLU A 116 23.45 -23.79 23.19
N THR A 117 23.06 -23.65 24.47
CA THR A 117 22.16 -24.58 25.18
C THR A 117 20.74 -24.03 25.30
N SER A 118 20.40 -23.02 24.49
CA SER A 118 19.09 -22.39 24.44
C SER A 118 18.87 -21.80 23.06
N GLY A 119 17.64 -21.88 22.55
CA GLY A 119 17.24 -21.36 21.25
C GLY A 119 16.31 -22.33 20.54
N GLU A 120 16.02 -22.07 19.26
CA GLU A 120 15.19 -22.95 18.45
C GLU A 120 15.46 -22.77 16.96
N VAL A 121 15.13 -23.81 16.18
CA VAL A 121 14.89 -23.66 14.74
C VAL A 121 13.38 -23.54 14.52
N LEU A 122 12.94 -22.42 13.97
CA LEU A 122 11.53 -22.19 13.61
C LEU A 122 11.39 -22.04 12.10
N ILE A 123 10.66 -22.95 11.47
CA ILE A 123 10.31 -22.88 10.05
C ILE A 123 8.82 -22.55 9.95
N GLU A 124 8.52 -21.33 9.52
CA GLU A 124 7.17 -20.78 9.55
C GLU A 124 6.29 -21.23 8.39
N LYS A 125 4.99 -20.95 8.54
CA LYS A 125 3.92 -21.41 7.67
C LYS A 125 4.24 -21.27 6.18
N GLY A 126 4.04 -22.37 5.45
CA GLY A 126 4.13 -22.39 3.98
C GLY A 126 5.54 -22.27 3.42
N ALA A 127 6.60 -22.31 4.24
CA ALA A 127 7.97 -22.32 3.76
C ALA A 127 8.29 -23.66 3.06
N ARG A 128 9.22 -23.61 2.09
CA ARG A 128 9.75 -24.78 1.38
C ARG A 128 11.25 -24.91 1.59
N ILE A 129 11.69 -26.07 2.05
CA ILE A 129 13.11 -26.40 2.21
C ILE A 129 13.52 -27.36 1.10
N GLY A 130 14.37 -26.90 0.19
CA GLY A 130 14.80 -27.65 -0.99
C GLY A 130 15.70 -28.85 -0.66
N ALA A 131 15.69 -29.85 -1.53
CA ALA A 131 16.36 -31.12 -1.31
C ALA A 131 17.84 -30.97 -0.95
N GLY A 132 18.32 -31.78 0.00
CA GLY A 132 19.73 -31.78 0.41
C GLY A 132 20.20 -30.53 1.17
N SER A 133 19.28 -29.67 1.60
CA SER A 133 19.64 -28.47 2.37
C SER A 133 19.96 -28.80 3.83
N VAL A 134 20.79 -27.96 4.43
CA VAL A 134 21.25 -28.05 5.82
C VAL A 134 20.80 -26.80 6.55
N ILE A 135 20.03 -26.96 7.62
CA ILE A 135 19.52 -25.88 8.47
C ILE A 135 20.14 -26.08 9.86
N VAL A 136 20.99 -25.15 10.29
CA VAL A 136 21.75 -25.30 11.55
C VAL A 136 21.75 -24.01 12.39
N GLY A 137 21.81 -24.19 13.70
CA GLY A 137 21.86 -23.10 14.68
C GLY A 137 20.47 -22.67 15.17
N ASN A 138 20.39 -21.49 15.77
CA ASN A 138 19.16 -20.94 16.33
C ASN A 138 18.55 -19.90 15.39
N ILE A 139 17.78 -20.37 14.41
CA ILE A 139 17.34 -19.55 13.28
C ILE A 139 15.86 -19.68 12.96
N ARG A 140 15.31 -18.63 12.37
CA ARG A 140 13.95 -18.57 11.83
C ARG A 140 13.95 -18.52 10.32
N ILE A 141 13.14 -19.37 9.69
CA ILE A 141 12.81 -19.29 8.26
C ILE A 141 11.40 -18.78 8.11
N GLY A 142 11.25 -17.57 7.59
CA GLY A 142 10.00 -16.83 7.57
C GLY A 142 8.94 -17.41 6.63
N ARG A 143 7.68 -17.02 6.85
CA ARG A 143 6.50 -17.50 6.10
C ARG A 143 6.69 -17.43 4.59
N TYR A 144 6.27 -18.49 3.90
CA TYR A 144 6.32 -18.60 2.43
C TYR A 144 7.71 -18.40 1.81
N SER A 145 8.78 -18.58 2.59
CA SER A 145 10.15 -18.50 2.09
C SER A 145 10.57 -19.79 1.41
N ILE A 146 11.55 -19.68 0.52
CA ILE A 146 12.05 -20.79 -0.29
C ILE A 146 13.56 -20.95 -0.09
N VAL A 147 13.98 -22.09 0.44
CA VAL A 147 15.39 -22.49 0.45
C VAL A 147 15.65 -23.34 -0.80
N GLN A 148 16.54 -22.90 -1.68
CA GLN A 148 16.90 -23.66 -2.87
C GLN A 148 17.66 -24.94 -2.51
N PRO A 149 17.54 -26.02 -3.32
CA PRO A 149 18.24 -27.28 -3.06
C PRO A 149 19.75 -27.10 -2.82
N GLY A 150 20.30 -27.88 -1.88
CA GLY A 150 21.72 -27.90 -1.54
C GLY A 150 22.23 -26.66 -0.82
N SER A 151 21.35 -25.89 -0.17
CA SER A 151 21.76 -24.68 0.57
C SER A 151 22.11 -24.99 2.02
N VAL A 152 23.01 -24.20 2.61
CA VAL A 152 23.37 -24.26 4.05
C VAL A 152 22.90 -22.97 4.71
N VAL A 153 21.86 -23.05 5.54
CA VAL A 153 21.22 -21.91 6.19
C VAL A 153 21.66 -21.87 7.65
N GLU A 154 22.43 -20.83 7.98
CA GLU A 154 23.06 -20.62 9.29
C GLU A 154 22.60 -19.28 9.92
N GLN A 155 21.64 -18.60 9.28
CA GLN A 155 21.11 -17.30 9.68
C GLN A 155 19.60 -17.23 9.38
N ASP A 156 18.90 -16.32 10.05
CA ASP A 156 17.49 -16.04 9.82
C ASP A 156 17.20 -15.72 8.34
N VAL A 157 16.11 -16.27 7.82
CA VAL A 157 15.55 -15.95 6.50
C VAL A 157 14.25 -15.17 6.69
N PRO A 158 14.16 -13.91 6.22
CA PRO A 158 12.92 -13.13 6.31
C PRO A 158 11.78 -13.76 5.51
N GLU A 159 10.53 -13.42 5.87
CA GLU A 159 9.34 -13.89 5.14
C GLU A 159 9.40 -13.56 3.64
N GLN A 160 8.82 -14.46 2.83
CA GLN A 160 8.69 -14.31 1.38
C GLN A 160 10.02 -14.02 0.68
N CYS A 161 11.11 -14.62 1.17
CA CYS A 161 12.42 -14.54 0.56
C CYS A 161 12.83 -15.89 -0.03
N MET A 162 13.64 -15.86 -1.09
CA MET A 162 14.26 -17.04 -1.66
C MET A 162 15.76 -16.98 -1.41
N VAL A 163 16.32 -18.02 -0.80
CA VAL A 163 17.73 -18.13 -0.48
C VAL A 163 18.41 -19.28 -1.22
N SER A 164 19.70 -19.14 -1.50
CA SER A 164 20.51 -20.18 -2.14
C SER A 164 21.99 -20.06 -1.76
N GLY A 165 22.68 -21.21 -1.65
CA GLY A 165 24.13 -21.29 -1.47
C GLY A 165 24.55 -21.83 -0.11
N ALA A 166 25.85 -21.91 0.11
CA ALA A 166 26.47 -22.34 1.35
C ALA A 166 27.67 -21.41 1.67
N PRO A 167 27.49 -20.39 2.54
CA PRO A 167 26.26 -20.06 3.26
C PRO A 167 25.15 -19.52 2.34
N ALA A 168 23.90 -19.73 2.74
CA ALA A 168 22.72 -19.32 1.97
C ALA A 168 22.59 -17.80 1.94
N GLN A 169 22.36 -17.25 0.74
CA GLN A 169 22.15 -15.82 0.52
C GLN A 169 20.81 -15.58 -0.17
N ILE A 170 20.17 -14.45 0.13
CA ILE A 170 18.93 -14.04 -0.52
C ILE A 170 19.21 -13.73 -1.99
N ILE A 171 18.49 -14.43 -2.87
CA ILE A 171 18.57 -14.28 -4.34
C ILE A 171 17.31 -13.62 -4.91
N GLN A 172 16.14 -13.79 -4.27
CA GLN A 172 14.92 -13.11 -4.66
C GLN A 172 14.08 -12.74 -3.45
N ILE A 173 13.27 -11.70 -3.63
CA ILE A 173 12.23 -11.29 -2.68
C ILE A 173 10.90 -11.23 -3.40
N TYR A 174 9.82 -11.66 -2.76
CA TYR A 174 8.49 -11.43 -3.31
C TYR A 174 8.08 -9.97 -3.04
N GLU A 175 7.65 -9.27 -4.08
CA GLU A 175 7.14 -7.90 -4.01
C GLU A 175 5.60 -7.93 -4.07
N PRO A 176 4.90 -7.73 -2.95
CA PRO A 176 3.45 -7.86 -2.91
C PRO A 176 2.70 -6.84 -3.76
N VAL A 177 3.30 -5.69 -4.08
CA VAL A 177 2.71 -4.69 -4.99
C VAL A 177 2.67 -5.22 -6.42
N LEU A 178 3.79 -5.79 -6.85
CA LEU A 178 4.00 -6.26 -8.22
C LEU A 178 3.48 -7.68 -8.43
N ASP A 179 3.10 -8.37 -7.34
CA ASP A 179 2.66 -9.76 -7.33
C ASP A 179 3.66 -10.70 -8.03
N ARG A 180 4.96 -10.49 -7.76
CA ARG A 180 6.04 -11.27 -8.39
C ARG A 180 7.29 -11.34 -7.53
N TRP A 181 8.13 -12.34 -7.79
CA TRP A 181 9.49 -12.41 -7.30
C TRP A 181 10.39 -11.42 -8.05
N VAL A 182 11.18 -10.66 -7.30
CA VAL A 182 12.13 -9.66 -7.80
C VAL A 182 13.55 -10.13 -7.45
N ASP A 183 14.43 -10.12 -8.45
CA ASP A 183 15.85 -10.44 -8.28
C ASP A 183 16.58 -9.28 -7.59
N MET A 184 17.42 -9.60 -6.62
CA MET A 184 18.15 -8.60 -5.84
C MET A 184 19.47 -8.15 -6.49
N GLY A 185 19.88 -8.76 -7.60
CA GLY A 185 21.08 -8.40 -8.38
C GLY A 185 22.40 -8.67 -7.66
N LYS A 186 22.62 -8.04 -6.49
CA LYS A 186 23.67 -8.40 -5.53
C LYS A 186 23.05 -9.30 -4.46
N LYS A 187 23.60 -10.51 -4.30
CA LYS A 187 23.19 -11.42 -3.24
C LYS A 187 23.36 -10.74 -1.87
N MET A 188 22.28 -10.70 -1.10
CA MET A 188 22.27 -10.13 0.25
C MET A 188 22.37 -11.27 1.28
N GLU A 189 23.03 -11.01 2.40
CA GLU A 189 23.00 -11.94 3.52
C GLU A 189 21.58 -12.08 4.06
N ALA A 190 21.24 -13.29 4.49
CA ALA A 190 19.89 -13.59 4.99
C ALA A 190 19.53 -12.73 6.22
N SER A 191 20.54 -12.37 7.02
CA SER A 191 20.42 -11.54 8.23
C SER A 191 20.20 -10.04 8.02
N ASP A 192 20.04 -9.51 6.79
CA ASP A 192 19.85 -8.06 6.60
C ASP A 192 18.54 -7.58 7.27
N HIS A 193 18.70 -6.92 8.43
CA HIS A 193 17.60 -6.43 9.27
C HIS A 193 16.61 -5.49 8.57
N ARG A 194 16.97 -4.91 7.42
CA ARG A 194 16.02 -4.11 6.61
C ARG A 194 14.92 -4.97 6.01
N LEU A 195 15.21 -6.24 5.74
CA LEU A 195 14.28 -7.22 5.15
C LEU A 195 13.44 -7.93 6.23
N LEU A 196 13.89 -7.93 7.48
CA LEU A 196 13.19 -8.49 8.64
C LEU A 196 12.04 -7.60 9.16
N LYS A 197 11.84 -6.40 8.59
CA LYS A 197 10.64 -5.58 8.88
C LYS A 197 9.42 -6.22 8.19
N PRO A 198 8.28 -6.39 8.87
CA PRO A 198 7.08 -6.97 8.29
C PRO A 198 6.73 -6.26 6.98
N ARG A 199 6.72 -6.98 5.86
CA ARG A 199 6.34 -6.44 4.56
C ARG A 199 4.82 -6.47 4.48
N GLN A 200 4.18 -5.60 5.27
CA GLN A 200 2.73 -5.46 5.21
C GLN A 200 2.33 -5.14 3.78
N LYS A 201 1.43 -5.97 3.21
CA LYS A 201 0.82 -5.71 1.91
C LYS A 201 0.31 -4.26 1.93
N PRO A 202 0.80 -3.39 1.04
CA PRO A 202 0.34 -2.00 1.05
C PRO A 202 -1.18 -1.98 0.84
N PRO A 203 -1.88 -1.01 1.44
CA PRO A 203 -3.30 -0.81 1.17
C PRO A 203 -3.54 -0.74 -0.35
N LEU A 204 -4.70 -1.16 -0.82
CA LEU A 204 -5.13 -0.85 -2.17
C LEU A 204 -5.29 0.66 -2.34
N LEU A 205 -5.88 1.34 -1.35
CA LEU A 205 -6.26 2.74 -1.42
C LEU A 205 -5.82 3.50 -0.17
N SER A 206 -5.15 4.64 -0.35
CA SER A 206 -4.95 5.64 0.71
C SER A 206 -5.92 6.79 0.48
N ILE A 207 -6.89 6.98 1.39
CA ILE A 207 -7.76 8.16 1.40
C ILE A 207 -7.04 9.27 2.14
N CYS A 208 -6.67 10.34 1.43
CA CYS A 208 -5.77 11.39 1.90
C CYS A 208 -6.54 12.70 2.11
N ILE A 209 -6.64 13.12 3.37
CA ILE A 209 -7.44 14.25 3.84
C ILE A 209 -6.51 15.37 4.36
N PRO A 210 -6.17 16.37 3.54
CA PRO A 210 -5.55 17.60 4.04
C PRO A 210 -6.59 18.43 4.80
N THR A 211 -6.24 18.96 5.96
CA THR A 211 -7.14 19.79 6.77
C THR A 211 -6.41 20.95 7.45
N TYR A 212 -7.13 22.05 7.71
CA TYR A 212 -6.64 23.20 8.46
C TYR A 212 -7.79 23.99 9.07
N ASN A 213 -7.88 24.06 10.41
CA ASN A 213 -8.85 24.84 11.16
C ASN A 213 -10.32 24.59 10.74
N ARG A 214 -10.67 23.33 10.54
CA ARG A 214 -12.00 22.88 10.09
C ARG A 214 -12.46 21.64 10.85
N SER A 215 -12.26 21.62 12.17
CA SER A 215 -12.56 20.46 13.01
C SER A 215 -13.97 19.89 12.80
N ALA A 216 -14.99 20.74 12.64
CA ALA A 216 -16.37 20.32 12.41
C ALA A 216 -16.58 19.64 11.04
N ASN A 217 -15.97 20.17 9.97
CA ASN A 217 -16.03 19.54 8.66
C ASN A 217 -15.31 18.20 8.68
N LEU A 218 -14.11 18.17 9.26
CA LEU A 218 -13.32 16.95 9.40
C LEU A 218 -14.08 15.86 10.17
N ASP A 219 -14.77 16.21 11.25
CA ASP A 219 -15.60 15.28 12.03
C ASP A 219 -16.67 14.63 11.14
N ARG A 220 -17.39 15.45 10.36
CA ARG A 220 -18.41 14.99 9.42
C ARG A 220 -17.81 14.17 8.27
N CYS A 221 -16.65 14.56 7.75
CA CYS A 221 -15.90 13.81 6.73
C CYS A 221 -15.50 12.43 7.24
N LEU A 222 -14.87 12.34 8.40
CA LEU A 222 -14.48 11.05 9.01
C LEU A 222 -15.71 10.19 9.31
N ASN A 223 -16.80 10.78 9.81
CA ASN A 223 -18.05 10.05 10.04
C ASN A 223 -18.71 9.54 8.74
N SER A 224 -18.48 10.19 7.61
CA SER A 224 -18.98 9.72 6.31
C SER A 224 -18.14 8.56 5.73
N ILE A 225 -16.87 8.44 6.12
CA ILE A 225 -15.93 7.47 5.54
C ILE A 225 -15.81 6.22 6.42
N LEU A 226 -15.46 6.41 7.69
CA LEU A 226 -14.98 5.32 8.56
C LEU A 226 -16.04 4.23 8.82
N PRO A 227 -17.33 4.54 9.03
CA PRO A 227 -18.36 3.52 9.20
C PRO A 227 -18.62 2.66 7.96
N GLN A 228 -18.28 3.15 6.76
CA GLN A 228 -18.47 2.39 5.51
C GLN A 228 -17.34 1.38 5.24
N LEU A 229 -16.26 1.41 6.02
CA LEU A 229 -15.10 0.55 5.83
C LEU A 229 -15.19 -0.70 6.72
N GLU A 230 -15.13 -1.88 6.11
CA GLU A 230 -15.11 -3.16 6.82
C GLU A 230 -13.77 -3.40 7.54
N ALA A 231 -13.80 -4.17 8.63
CA ALA A 231 -12.58 -4.61 9.31
C ALA A 231 -11.71 -5.45 8.37
N GLY A 232 -10.49 -4.98 8.08
CA GLY A 232 -9.57 -5.64 7.14
C GLY A 232 -9.71 -5.18 5.68
N ALA A 233 -10.53 -4.16 5.39
CA ALA A 233 -10.53 -3.50 4.10
C ALA A 233 -9.09 -3.06 3.75
N PRO A 234 -8.64 -3.22 2.48
CA PRO A 234 -7.29 -2.84 2.07
C PRO A 234 -7.19 -1.32 1.88
N VAL A 235 -7.57 -0.54 2.89
CA VAL A 235 -7.66 0.91 2.87
C VAL A 235 -6.92 1.47 4.07
N GLU A 236 -6.18 2.56 3.86
CA GLU A 236 -5.76 3.44 4.95
C GLU A 236 -6.40 4.81 4.78
N VAL A 237 -6.66 5.50 5.89
CA VAL A 237 -7.14 6.88 5.90
C VAL A 237 -6.07 7.74 6.55
N LEU A 238 -5.62 8.78 5.85
CA LEU A 238 -4.57 9.68 6.30
C LEU A 238 -5.14 11.08 6.47
N VAL A 239 -5.06 11.62 7.68
CA VAL A 239 -5.36 13.02 7.96
C VAL A 239 -4.05 13.78 8.11
N SER A 240 -3.83 14.78 7.24
CA SER A 240 -2.70 15.69 7.28
C SER A 240 -3.16 17.06 7.76
N ASP A 241 -3.00 17.30 9.05
CA ASP A 241 -3.33 18.55 9.72
C ASP A 241 -2.22 19.59 9.53
N ASN A 242 -2.58 20.71 8.90
CA ASN A 242 -1.67 21.78 8.55
C ASN A 242 -1.38 22.75 9.71
N ALA A 243 -1.10 22.21 10.89
CA ALA A 243 -0.86 22.95 12.14
C ALA A 243 -2.10 23.70 12.65
N SER A 244 -3.27 23.05 12.63
CA SER A 244 -4.52 23.63 13.13
C SER A 244 -4.42 24.04 14.60
N THR A 245 -5.12 25.10 14.96
CA THR A 245 -5.17 25.67 16.31
C THR A 245 -6.52 25.46 17.00
N ASP A 246 -7.46 24.82 16.32
CA ASP A 246 -8.78 24.44 16.81
C ASP A 246 -8.80 22.99 17.34
N ASP A 247 -10.00 22.43 17.54
CA ASP A 247 -10.21 21.09 18.09
C ASP A 247 -9.86 19.94 17.11
N THR A 248 -9.21 20.23 15.98
CA THR A 248 -8.84 19.22 14.96
C THR A 248 -8.11 18.01 15.53
N PRO A 249 -7.08 18.15 16.41
CA PRO A 249 -6.40 16.99 17.01
C PRO A 249 -7.34 16.11 17.84
N ASP A 250 -8.26 16.73 18.58
CA ASP A 250 -9.21 16.02 19.43
C ASP A 250 -10.23 15.24 18.61
N VAL A 251 -10.73 15.83 17.50
CA VAL A 251 -11.61 15.13 16.55
C VAL A 251 -10.94 13.85 16.06
N VAL A 252 -9.71 13.93 15.55
CA VAL A 252 -9.03 12.76 14.98
C VAL A 252 -8.76 11.69 16.04
N LYS A 253 -8.39 12.10 17.26
CA LYS A 253 -8.15 11.20 18.39
C LYS A 253 -9.39 10.34 18.72
N ARG A 254 -10.61 10.93 18.70
CA ARG A 254 -11.86 10.17 18.93
C ARG A 254 -12.05 9.00 17.96
N TYR A 255 -11.58 9.16 16.73
CA TYR A 255 -11.69 8.12 15.70
C TYR A 255 -10.53 7.13 15.73
N ALA A 256 -9.30 7.59 16.00
CA ALA A 256 -8.11 6.76 15.96
C ALA A 256 -8.18 5.56 16.92
N ASP A 257 -8.81 5.75 18.09
CA ASP A 257 -9.02 4.68 19.08
C ASP A 257 -9.93 3.55 18.56
N ARG A 258 -10.85 3.87 17.63
CA ARG A 258 -11.82 2.92 17.06
C ARG A 258 -11.38 2.35 15.71
N TYR A 259 -10.56 3.08 14.96
CA TYR A 259 -10.20 2.76 13.57
C TYR A 259 -8.68 2.72 13.40
N PRO A 260 -8.02 1.56 13.57
CA PRO A 260 -6.55 1.45 13.55
C PRO A 260 -5.90 1.73 12.19
N PHE A 261 -6.70 1.82 11.12
CA PHE A 261 -6.26 2.21 9.78
C PHE A 261 -6.35 3.73 9.52
N LEU A 262 -6.88 4.51 10.47
CA LEU A 262 -6.80 5.97 10.47
C LEU A 262 -5.44 6.42 11.03
N LYS A 263 -4.72 7.24 10.27
CA LYS A 263 -3.46 7.83 10.69
C LYS A 263 -3.55 9.34 10.66
N TYR A 264 -2.85 9.95 11.60
CA TYR A 264 -2.84 11.38 11.81
C TYR A 264 -1.40 11.89 11.76
N SER A 265 -1.18 12.91 10.92
CA SER A 265 0.09 13.63 10.77
C SER A 265 -0.22 15.12 10.95
N ARG A 266 0.49 15.78 11.87
CA ARG A 266 0.34 17.22 12.11
C ARG A 266 1.64 17.93 11.75
N ASN A 267 1.52 19.01 10.98
CA ASN A 267 2.64 19.87 10.64
C ASN A 267 3.04 20.71 11.86
N ASN A 268 4.33 21.05 11.96
CA ASN A 268 4.82 21.96 13.01
C ASN A 268 4.33 23.40 12.79
N GLU A 269 4.13 23.77 11.53
CA GLU A 269 3.65 25.08 11.08
C GLU A 269 2.75 24.92 9.85
N ASN A 270 1.97 25.96 9.54
CA ASN A 270 1.15 25.98 8.33
C ASN A 270 2.04 26.18 7.09
N ILE A 271 2.12 25.16 6.24
CA ILE A 271 2.97 25.16 5.03
C ILE A 271 2.25 25.60 3.74
N GLY A 272 0.97 25.97 3.84
CA GLY A 272 0.07 26.25 2.73
C GLY A 272 -0.66 25.00 2.19
N GLY A 273 -1.82 25.22 1.55
CA GLY A 273 -2.72 24.17 1.07
C GLY A 273 -2.06 23.20 0.08
N ASP A 274 -1.43 23.72 -0.98
CA ASP A 274 -0.74 22.91 -2.00
C ASP A 274 0.32 22.00 -1.40
N ARG A 275 1.12 22.53 -0.46
CA ARG A 275 2.18 21.75 0.18
C ARG A 275 1.61 20.69 1.10
N ASN A 276 0.50 20.97 1.79
CA ASN A 276 -0.17 19.99 2.64
C ASN A 276 -0.82 18.86 1.80
N ILE A 277 -1.45 19.21 0.67
CA ILE A 277 -1.95 18.25 -0.33
C ILE A 277 -0.80 17.35 -0.82
N TYR A 278 0.31 17.96 -1.25
CA TYR A 278 1.45 17.20 -1.76
C TYR A 278 2.09 16.31 -0.68
N ARG A 279 2.20 16.82 0.56
CA ARG A 279 2.73 16.07 1.71
C ARG A 279 1.91 14.81 1.96
N VAL A 280 0.58 14.91 2.05
CA VAL A 280 -0.26 13.74 2.34
C VAL A 280 -0.22 12.71 1.21
N MET A 281 -0.12 13.15 -0.06
CA MET A 281 0.12 12.24 -1.19
C MET A 281 1.43 11.45 -1.05
N ARG A 282 2.48 12.07 -0.49
CA ARG A 282 3.80 11.42 -0.28
C ARG A 282 3.80 10.46 0.91
N GLU A 283 3.00 10.73 1.94
CA GLU A 283 2.85 9.86 3.11
C GLU A 283 2.01 8.60 2.81
N ALA A 284 1.19 8.63 1.74
CA ALA A 284 0.39 7.51 1.27
C ALA A 284 1.22 6.28 0.90
N ARG A 285 0.80 5.10 1.38
CA ARG A 285 1.42 3.80 1.07
C ARG A 285 0.55 2.93 0.17
N GLY A 286 -0.67 3.36 -0.15
CA GLY A 286 -1.61 2.61 -0.95
C GLY A 286 -1.18 2.51 -2.42
N THR A 287 -1.61 1.46 -3.11
CA THR A 287 -1.43 1.34 -4.57
C THR A 287 -2.04 2.53 -5.31
N PHE A 288 -3.16 3.04 -4.80
CA PHE A 288 -3.86 4.24 -5.26
C PHE A 288 -3.97 5.29 -4.15
N ILE A 289 -3.92 6.56 -4.56
CA ILE A 289 -4.05 7.73 -3.70
C ILE A 289 -5.37 8.41 -4.05
N LYS A 290 -6.36 8.36 -3.16
CA LYS A 290 -7.62 9.11 -3.27
C LYS A 290 -7.47 10.39 -2.46
N MET A 291 -7.45 11.55 -3.13
CA MET A 291 -7.53 12.81 -2.41
C MET A 291 -8.95 13.07 -1.92
N GLN A 292 -9.12 13.71 -0.77
CA GLN A 292 -10.42 13.97 -0.16
C GLN A 292 -10.40 15.32 0.58
N GLY A 293 -11.24 16.26 0.16
CA GLY A 293 -11.50 17.49 0.91
C GLY A 293 -12.14 17.16 2.25
N ASP A 294 -11.76 17.90 3.30
CA ASP A 294 -12.34 17.76 4.63
C ASP A 294 -13.79 18.26 4.71
N ASP A 295 -14.27 18.93 3.66
CA ASP A 295 -15.59 19.51 3.48
C ASP A 295 -16.47 18.80 2.43
N ASP A 296 -16.01 17.63 1.97
CA ASP A 296 -16.73 16.74 1.07
C ASP A 296 -17.09 15.44 1.82
N TYR A 297 -18.36 15.04 1.79
CA TYR A 297 -18.87 13.91 2.58
C TYR A 297 -19.40 12.80 1.68
N TYR A 298 -18.95 11.57 1.87
CA TYR A 298 -19.48 10.45 1.10
C TYR A 298 -20.94 10.19 1.42
N GLU A 299 -21.74 9.97 0.39
CA GLU A 299 -23.07 9.40 0.51
C GLU A 299 -22.98 7.94 0.97
N GLU A 300 -23.95 7.51 1.77
CA GLU A 300 -23.99 6.15 2.29
C GLU A 300 -24.04 5.11 1.16
N GLY A 301 -23.21 4.06 1.25
CA GLY A 301 -23.17 2.97 0.29
C GLY A 301 -22.40 3.27 -1.00
N THR A 302 -21.69 4.40 -1.08
CA THR A 302 -20.91 4.77 -2.29
C THR A 302 -19.43 4.40 -2.21
N LEU A 303 -18.87 4.29 -0.99
CA LEU A 303 -17.43 4.08 -0.82
C LEU A 303 -16.99 2.65 -1.20
N MET A 304 -17.74 1.63 -0.83
CA MET A 304 -17.40 0.24 -1.18
C MET A 304 -17.44 -0.03 -2.69
N PRO A 305 -18.47 0.42 -3.45
CA PRO A 305 -18.44 0.36 -4.91
C PRO A 305 -17.25 1.09 -5.54
N LEU A 306 -16.84 2.24 -4.99
CA LEU A 306 -15.65 2.94 -5.46
C LEU A 306 -14.39 2.09 -5.27
N ILE A 307 -14.24 1.42 -4.12
CA ILE A 307 -13.12 0.52 -3.85
C ILE A 307 -13.09 -0.65 -4.84
N ASP A 308 -14.25 -1.21 -5.21
CA ASP A 308 -14.33 -2.27 -6.21
C ASP A 308 -13.96 -1.78 -7.62
N ILE A 309 -14.35 -0.55 -7.98
CA ILE A 309 -13.90 0.08 -9.22
C ILE A 309 -12.38 0.24 -9.22
N VAL A 310 -11.78 0.76 -8.15
CA VAL A 310 -10.32 0.87 -8.01
C VAL A 310 -9.65 -0.50 -8.13
N ARG A 311 -10.22 -1.53 -7.49
CA ARG A 311 -9.70 -2.91 -7.55
C ARG A 311 -9.71 -3.47 -8.98
N SER A 312 -10.69 -3.09 -9.79
CA SER A 312 -10.93 -3.63 -11.14
C SER A 312 -10.19 -2.85 -12.24
N HIS A 313 -9.71 -1.64 -11.95
CA HIS A 313 -9.03 -0.75 -12.90
C HIS A 313 -7.60 -0.43 -12.47
N ARG A 314 -6.88 -1.44 -11.95
CA ARG A 314 -5.50 -1.27 -11.43
C ARG A 314 -4.48 -0.82 -12.47
N ASP A 315 -4.79 -1.00 -13.75
CA ASP A 315 -3.95 -0.63 -14.87
C ASP A 315 -4.05 0.86 -15.24
N CYS A 316 -5.10 1.56 -14.80
CA CYS A 316 -5.27 2.99 -15.04
C CYS A 316 -4.34 3.83 -14.17
N GLY A 317 -3.72 4.87 -14.76
CA GLY A 317 -2.91 5.84 -14.02
C GLY A 317 -3.76 6.83 -13.22
N ILE A 318 -4.99 7.08 -13.68
CA ILE A 318 -5.96 7.97 -13.05
C ILE A 318 -7.33 7.29 -13.00
N ILE A 319 -8.06 7.46 -11.90
CA ILE A 319 -9.51 7.24 -11.83
C ILE A 319 -10.15 8.58 -11.44
N HIS A 320 -10.97 9.12 -12.34
CA HIS A 320 -11.62 10.41 -12.19
C HIS A 320 -13.09 10.23 -11.83
N ILE A 321 -13.52 10.79 -10.70
CA ILE A 321 -14.90 10.80 -10.26
C ILE A 321 -15.56 12.09 -10.77
N HIS A 322 -16.45 11.94 -11.74
CA HIS A 322 -17.18 13.06 -12.34
C HIS A 322 -18.46 13.31 -11.54
N THR A 323 -18.41 14.25 -10.62
CA THR A 323 -19.49 14.49 -9.64
C THR A 323 -20.76 15.13 -10.23
N TYR A 324 -20.61 15.88 -11.32
CA TYR A 324 -21.72 16.54 -12.04
C TYR A 324 -22.42 15.65 -13.07
N ASN A 325 -21.88 14.47 -13.37
CA ASN A 325 -22.52 13.49 -14.24
C ASN A 325 -22.89 12.25 -13.42
N ASN A 326 -24.18 11.95 -13.32
CA ASN A 326 -24.70 10.86 -12.50
C ASN A 326 -25.37 9.77 -13.33
N ASP A 327 -24.94 9.56 -14.58
CA ASP A 327 -25.46 8.49 -15.45
C ASP A 327 -25.02 7.06 -15.02
N ARG A 328 -24.23 6.97 -13.95
CA ARG A 328 -23.70 5.72 -13.34
C ARG A 328 -22.81 4.89 -14.25
N ARG A 329 -22.33 5.47 -15.35
CA ARG A 329 -21.38 4.80 -16.24
C ARG A 329 -19.97 4.85 -15.66
N VAL A 330 -19.28 3.71 -15.78
CA VAL A 330 -17.85 3.57 -15.52
C VAL A 330 -17.20 3.12 -16.83
N TYR A 331 -16.23 3.89 -17.32
CA TYR A 331 -15.57 3.58 -18.59
C TYR A 331 -14.10 4.01 -18.57
N THR A 332 -13.31 3.43 -19.46
CA THR A 332 -11.90 3.79 -19.64
C THR A 332 -11.69 4.55 -20.94
N ALA A 333 -10.74 5.47 -20.93
CA ALA A 333 -10.24 6.15 -22.13
C ALA A 333 -8.73 6.39 -21.98
N GLU A 334 -8.10 6.91 -23.02
CA GLU A 334 -6.64 7.07 -23.06
C GLU A 334 -6.23 8.43 -23.61
N GLY A 335 -5.14 8.97 -23.06
CA GLY A 335 -4.45 10.16 -23.54
C GLY A 335 -4.90 11.48 -22.90
N ALA A 336 -3.98 12.44 -22.88
CA ALA A 336 -4.16 13.75 -22.25
C ALA A 336 -5.31 14.58 -22.88
N GLN A 337 -5.47 14.51 -24.21
CA GLN A 337 -6.57 15.21 -24.89
C GLN A 337 -7.94 14.68 -24.47
N ALA A 338 -8.12 13.36 -24.45
CA ALA A 338 -9.38 12.74 -24.03
C ALA A 338 -9.66 13.02 -22.55
N PHE A 339 -8.62 13.02 -21.72
CA PHE A 339 -8.74 13.38 -20.31
C PHE A 339 -9.16 14.84 -20.12
N LEU A 340 -8.51 15.80 -20.79
CA LEU A 340 -8.87 17.21 -20.75
C LEU A 340 -10.32 17.44 -21.20
N ALA A 341 -10.73 16.81 -22.30
CA ALA A 341 -12.09 16.92 -22.81
C ALA A 341 -13.14 16.32 -21.85
N THR A 342 -12.76 15.34 -21.02
CA THR A 342 -13.65 14.69 -20.07
C THR A 342 -13.71 15.43 -18.73
N ALA A 343 -12.55 15.73 -18.15
CA ALA A 343 -12.42 16.26 -16.80
C ALA A 343 -12.50 17.80 -16.76
N THR A 344 -12.01 18.51 -17.79
CA THR A 344 -11.96 20.00 -17.81
C THR A 344 -11.49 20.56 -16.46
N MET A 345 -12.16 21.60 -15.94
CA MET A 345 -11.95 22.17 -14.61
C MET A 345 -12.17 21.18 -13.46
N MET A 346 -12.90 20.08 -13.65
CA MET A 346 -13.09 19.06 -12.61
C MET A 346 -11.81 18.29 -12.30
N SER A 347 -10.80 18.33 -13.18
CA SER A 347 -9.46 17.84 -12.87
C SER A 347 -8.80 18.61 -11.71
N THR A 348 -9.29 19.80 -11.36
CA THR A 348 -8.80 20.59 -10.21
C THR A 348 -9.43 20.19 -8.88
N PHE A 349 -10.55 19.47 -8.90
CA PHE A 349 -11.31 19.07 -7.72
C PHE A 349 -10.67 17.86 -7.04
N ILE A 350 -10.09 18.06 -5.85
CA ILE A 350 -9.30 17.03 -5.16
C ILE A 350 -10.12 15.79 -4.79
N SER A 351 -11.38 15.92 -4.39
CA SER A 351 -12.19 14.73 -4.08
C SER A 351 -12.60 13.95 -5.32
N GLY A 352 -12.42 14.53 -6.52
CA GLY A 352 -12.69 13.89 -7.80
C GLY A 352 -11.54 13.04 -8.36
N MET A 353 -10.39 12.93 -7.67
CA MET A 353 -9.20 12.28 -8.24
C MET A 353 -8.66 11.11 -7.41
N ILE A 354 -8.29 10.07 -8.13
CA ILE A 354 -7.53 8.93 -7.63
C ILE A 354 -6.34 8.71 -8.55
N LEU A 355 -5.13 8.67 -7.98
CA LEU A 355 -3.89 8.56 -8.72
C LEU A 355 -3.20 7.24 -8.40
N ARG A 356 -2.69 6.54 -9.43
CA ARG A 356 -1.86 5.36 -9.21
C ARG A 356 -0.50 5.81 -8.66
N LYS A 357 -0.15 5.29 -7.48
CA LYS A 357 1.03 5.74 -6.73
C LYS A 357 2.33 5.50 -7.50
N GLU A 358 2.46 4.32 -8.11
CA GLU A 358 3.64 3.95 -8.91
C GLU A 358 3.90 4.93 -10.07
N ASP A 359 2.85 5.40 -10.72
CA ASP A 359 2.97 6.37 -11.83
C ASP A 359 3.28 7.78 -11.29
N LEU A 360 2.67 8.16 -10.16
CA LEU A 360 2.96 9.42 -9.49
C LEU A 360 4.43 9.51 -9.03
N ASP A 361 4.95 8.44 -8.43
CA ASP A 361 6.34 8.39 -7.93
C ASP A 361 7.38 8.43 -9.06
N GLN A 362 6.96 8.18 -10.32
CA GLN A 362 7.79 8.30 -11.51
C GLN A 362 7.76 9.70 -12.16
N VAL A 363 6.96 10.65 -11.67
CA VAL A 363 6.94 12.02 -12.20
C VAL A 363 8.28 12.70 -11.89
N GLU A 364 8.96 13.25 -12.90
CA GLU A 364 10.32 13.80 -12.75
C GLU A 364 10.38 15.12 -11.96
N GLN A 365 9.33 15.95 -12.06
CA GLN A 365 9.29 17.28 -11.43
C GLN A 365 7.95 17.53 -10.72
N PRO A 366 7.57 16.69 -9.73
CA PRO A 366 6.24 16.70 -9.12
C PRO A 366 5.90 18.03 -8.39
N GLU A 367 6.91 18.84 -8.08
CA GLU A 367 6.77 20.14 -7.42
C GLU A 367 6.72 21.33 -8.39
N ARG A 368 6.81 21.09 -9.72
CA ARG A 368 6.93 22.17 -10.73
C ARG A 368 5.86 23.25 -10.62
N PHE A 369 4.63 22.87 -10.27
CA PHE A 369 3.49 23.79 -10.12
C PHE A 369 3.02 23.89 -8.67
N LEU A 370 3.89 23.58 -7.71
CA LEU A 370 3.59 23.80 -6.30
C LEU A 370 3.37 25.30 -6.05
N ASN A 371 2.32 25.65 -5.29
CA ASN A 371 1.81 27.01 -5.05
C ASN A 371 0.97 27.61 -6.19
N SER A 372 0.59 26.83 -7.20
CA SER A 372 -0.35 27.26 -8.24
C SER A 372 -1.82 27.15 -7.83
N SER A 373 -2.14 26.56 -6.67
CA SER A 373 -3.46 26.06 -6.26
C SER A 373 -3.93 24.81 -7.01
N PHE A 374 -3.25 24.45 -8.11
CA PHE A 374 -3.64 23.35 -9.01
C PHE A 374 -2.49 22.37 -9.30
N ASN A 375 -1.51 22.21 -8.40
CA ASN A 375 -0.42 21.25 -8.60
C ASN A 375 -0.93 19.82 -8.87
N GLN A 376 -2.02 19.43 -8.21
CA GLN A 376 -2.71 18.16 -8.41
C GLN A 376 -3.20 17.94 -9.85
N MET A 377 -3.54 19.01 -10.58
CA MET A 377 -3.89 18.93 -12.00
C MET A 377 -2.64 18.62 -12.82
N TYR A 378 -1.53 19.32 -12.57
CA TYR A 378 -0.25 19.03 -13.21
C TYR A 378 0.16 17.56 -13.04
N LEU A 379 0.04 17.02 -11.82
CA LEU A 379 0.39 15.63 -11.52
C LEU A 379 -0.43 14.63 -12.35
N GLN A 380 -1.74 14.87 -12.54
CA GLN A 380 -2.59 14.04 -13.41
C GLN A 380 -2.06 14.02 -14.85
N PHE A 381 -1.84 15.19 -15.45
CA PHE A 381 -1.32 15.24 -16.82
C PHE A 381 0.08 14.66 -16.93
N ALA A 382 0.94 14.81 -15.92
CA ALA A 382 2.27 14.22 -15.88
C ALA A 382 2.21 12.68 -15.84
N ILE A 383 1.29 12.10 -15.07
CA ILE A 383 1.02 10.66 -15.06
C ILE A 383 0.62 10.17 -16.46
N LEU A 384 -0.27 10.89 -17.15
CA LEU A 384 -0.74 10.53 -18.49
C LEU A 384 0.37 10.47 -19.55
N MET A 385 1.54 11.09 -19.29
CA MET A 385 2.70 11.00 -20.19
C MET A 385 3.37 9.63 -20.14
N LYS A 386 3.22 8.90 -19.04
CA LYS A 386 3.81 7.57 -18.82
C LYS A 386 2.76 6.46 -18.87
N ASN A 387 1.61 6.70 -18.26
CA ASN A 387 0.46 5.80 -18.28
C ASN A 387 -0.76 6.54 -18.86
N PRO A 388 -1.03 6.42 -20.16
CA PRO A 388 -2.09 7.20 -20.81
C PRO A 388 -3.49 6.76 -20.40
N LYS A 389 -3.66 5.61 -19.75
CA LYS A 389 -4.96 5.03 -19.45
C LYS A 389 -5.59 5.64 -18.20
N PHE A 390 -6.85 6.04 -18.31
CA PHE A 390 -7.64 6.52 -17.18
C PHE A 390 -9.05 5.92 -17.18
N CYS A 391 -9.65 5.87 -15.99
CA CYS A 391 -11.03 5.47 -15.76
C CYS A 391 -11.86 6.69 -15.36
N VAL A 392 -13.10 6.74 -15.80
CA VAL A 392 -14.08 7.78 -15.47
C VAL A 392 -15.24 7.11 -14.74
N VAL A 393 -15.62 7.69 -13.61
CA VAL A 393 -16.72 7.25 -12.75
C VAL A 393 -17.76 8.36 -12.71
N ASN A 394 -18.83 8.22 -13.47
CA ASN A 394 -19.94 9.17 -13.49
C ASN A 394 -20.93 8.85 -12.35
N TRP A 395 -20.64 9.35 -11.16
CA TRP A 395 -21.46 9.10 -9.98
C TRP A 395 -21.31 10.26 -9.01
N SER A 396 -22.43 10.89 -8.66
CA SER A 396 -22.50 11.84 -7.54
C SER A 396 -22.37 11.08 -6.21
N MET A 397 -21.13 10.96 -5.72
CA MET A 397 -20.79 10.24 -4.49
C MET A 397 -20.68 11.14 -3.25
N PHE A 398 -20.76 12.46 -3.43
CA PHE A 398 -20.47 13.43 -2.36
C PHE A 398 -21.64 14.38 -2.11
N GLN A 399 -21.83 14.71 -0.83
CA GLN A 399 -22.44 15.96 -0.38
C GLN A 399 -21.33 16.98 -0.12
N PHE A 400 -21.59 18.25 -0.43
CA PHE A 400 -20.63 19.34 -0.26
C PHE A 400 -21.11 20.24 0.87
N GLU A 401 -20.22 20.68 1.77
CA GLU A 401 -20.58 21.69 2.78
C GLU A 401 -20.95 23.03 2.14
N GLY A 402 -20.34 23.37 1.00
CA GLY A 402 -20.53 24.66 0.33
C GLY A 402 -19.68 25.77 0.98
N ASN A 403 -18.49 25.44 1.47
CA ASN A 403 -17.57 26.40 2.07
C ASN A 403 -17.26 27.59 1.14
N GLN A 404 -17.17 28.79 1.72
CA GLN A 404 -16.82 29.99 0.95
C GLN A 404 -15.35 29.91 0.50
N PRO A 405 -15.07 30.02 -0.81
CA PRO A 405 -13.70 30.09 -1.29
C PRO A 405 -13.00 31.33 -0.72
N SER A 406 -11.82 31.16 -0.13
CA SER A 406 -11.06 32.24 0.49
C SER A 406 -9.55 31.94 0.46
N GLY A 407 -8.73 32.97 0.67
CA GLY A 407 -7.27 32.83 0.75
C GLY A 407 -6.53 32.76 -0.58
N TYR A 408 -7.20 33.04 -1.71
CA TYR A 408 -6.59 33.10 -3.04
C TYR A 408 -7.31 34.14 -3.92
N ASN A 409 -6.62 34.61 -4.96
CA ASN A 409 -7.23 35.44 -6.01
C ASN A 409 -7.84 34.53 -7.09
N TYR A 410 -9.15 34.66 -7.30
CA TYR A 410 -9.90 33.78 -8.19
C TYR A 410 -9.42 33.87 -9.64
N GLY A 411 -9.22 35.09 -10.16
CA GLY A 411 -8.76 35.32 -11.53
C GLY A 411 -7.36 34.75 -11.80
N GLU A 412 -6.42 34.96 -10.87
CA GLU A 412 -5.07 34.42 -10.97
C GLU A 412 -5.08 32.88 -11.05
N VAL A 413 -5.91 32.22 -10.24
CA VAL A 413 -5.99 30.76 -10.22
C VAL A 413 -6.65 30.20 -11.49
N VAL A 414 -7.83 30.69 -11.86
CA VAL A 414 -8.59 30.09 -12.97
C VAL A 414 -8.08 30.47 -14.36
N PHE A 415 -7.37 31.59 -14.49
CA PHE A 415 -6.77 31.99 -15.76
C PHE A 415 -5.28 31.67 -15.81
N ARG A 416 -4.48 32.20 -14.88
CA ARG A 416 -3.02 32.11 -14.95
C ARG A 416 -2.54 30.70 -14.58
N SER A 417 -2.89 30.20 -13.40
CA SER A 417 -2.45 28.87 -12.96
C SER A 417 -2.95 27.77 -13.89
N TYR A 418 -4.26 27.72 -14.15
CA TYR A 418 -4.87 26.69 -15.00
C TYR A 418 -4.25 26.62 -16.40
N GLN A 419 -4.17 27.77 -17.10
CA GLN A 419 -3.62 27.78 -18.46
C GLN A 419 -2.11 27.53 -18.47
N SER A 420 -1.34 27.98 -17.46
CA SER A 420 0.10 27.72 -17.40
C SER A 420 0.42 26.22 -17.33
N ILE A 421 -0.41 25.45 -16.60
CA ILE A 421 -0.30 24.00 -16.51
C ILE A 421 -0.62 23.37 -17.86
N LEU A 422 -1.72 23.74 -18.51
CA LEU A 422 -2.08 23.17 -19.82
C LEU A 422 -1.04 23.50 -20.90
N LYS A 423 -0.54 24.74 -20.94
CA LYS A 423 0.52 25.17 -21.86
C LYS A 423 1.80 24.35 -21.70
N TYR A 424 2.13 23.90 -20.50
CA TYR A 424 3.30 23.05 -20.26
C TYR A 424 3.22 21.68 -20.97
N PHE A 425 2.01 21.20 -21.26
CA PHE A 425 1.76 19.93 -21.97
C PHE A 425 1.52 20.10 -23.47
N ILE A 426 1.58 21.33 -24.01
CA ILE A 426 1.58 21.55 -25.45
C ILE A 426 2.84 20.91 -26.06
N GLY A 427 2.64 20.07 -27.07
CA GLY A 427 3.71 19.28 -27.68
C GLY A 427 4.12 18.04 -26.88
N LYS A 428 3.49 17.76 -25.73
CA LYS A 428 3.70 16.55 -24.92
C LYS A 428 2.48 15.62 -24.86
N GLY A 429 1.36 16.04 -25.44
CA GLY A 429 0.09 15.31 -25.41
C GLY A 429 -1.12 16.22 -25.61
N LEU A 430 -0.93 17.53 -25.52
CA LEU A 430 -1.91 18.55 -25.91
C LEU A 430 -1.41 19.37 -27.11
N THR A 431 -2.34 20.00 -27.81
CA THR A 431 -2.09 20.97 -28.89
C THR A 431 -2.59 22.36 -28.51
N GLU A 432 -2.20 23.37 -29.28
CA GLU A 432 -2.76 24.73 -29.15
C GLU A 432 -4.28 24.75 -29.37
N ASP A 433 -4.80 23.92 -30.29
CA ASP A 433 -6.24 23.82 -30.52
C ASP A 433 -6.97 23.20 -29.32
N ASN A 434 -6.38 22.21 -28.63
CA ASN A 434 -6.93 21.70 -27.38
C ASN A 434 -7.02 22.80 -26.31
N LEU A 435 -6.00 23.66 -26.20
CA LEU A 435 -6.03 24.78 -25.26
C LEU A 435 -7.11 25.80 -25.64
N ARG A 436 -7.26 26.16 -26.92
CA ARG A 436 -8.30 27.08 -27.39
C ARG A 436 -9.71 26.57 -27.10
N GLU A 437 -9.97 25.29 -27.40
CA GLU A 437 -11.24 24.64 -27.10
C GLU A 437 -11.53 24.63 -25.59
N GLU A 438 -10.52 24.32 -24.78
CA GLU A 438 -10.66 24.30 -23.32
C GLU A 438 -10.86 25.69 -22.73
N LYS A 439 -10.17 26.72 -23.25
CA LYS A 439 -10.36 28.11 -22.85
C LYS A 439 -11.81 28.54 -23.01
N MET A 440 -12.42 28.23 -24.15
CA MET A 440 -13.83 28.53 -24.40
C MET A 440 -14.72 27.72 -23.47
N ARG A 441 -14.49 26.39 -23.37
CA ARG A 441 -15.32 25.48 -22.57
C ARG A 441 -15.32 25.86 -21.10
N SER A 442 -14.15 25.93 -20.47
CA SER A 442 -13.98 26.24 -19.04
C SER A 442 -14.50 27.63 -18.69
N LEU A 443 -14.32 28.62 -19.58
CA LEU A 443 -14.79 29.98 -19.36
C LEU A 443 -16.31 30.03 -19.17
N PHE A 444 -17.06 29.40 -20.08
CA PHE A 444 -18.52 29.44 -20.04
C PHE A 444 -19.15 28.38 -19.12
N SER A 445 -18.54 27.20 -18.97
CA SER A 445 -19.11 26.13 -18.13
C SER A 445 -18.79 26.27 -16.66
N PHE A 446 -17.72 26.99 -16.29
CA PHE A 446 -17.23 27.05 -14.92
C PHE A 446 -16.89 28.47 -14.47
N ILE A 447 -16.01 29.16 -15.18
CA ILE A 447 -15.39 30.41 -14.69
C ILE A 447 -16.40 31.55 -14.53
N LEU A 448 -17.16 31.86 -15.59
CA LEU A 448 -18.16 32.93 -15.54
C LEU A 448 -19.35 32.61 -14.61
N PRO A 449 -19.93 31.39 -14.63
CA PRO A 449 -20.96 31.01 -13.65
C PRO A 449 -20.50 31.20 -12.20
N TRP A 450 -19.27 30.80 -11.87
CA TRP A 450 -18.74 30.91 -10.52
C TRP A 450 -18.40 32.36 -10.16
N TYR A 451 -17.82 33.13 -11.09
CA TYR A 451 -17.60 34.57 -10.90
C TYR A 451 -18.89 35.33 -10.62
N ARG A 452 -19.96 35.05 -11.38
CA ARG A 452 -21.30 35.58 -11.11
C ARG A 452 -21.78 35.15 -9.72
N GLY A 453 -21.58 33.89 -9.33
CA GLY A 453 -21.93 33.39 -8.01
C GLY A 453 -21.23 34.14 -6.87
N ILE A 454 -19.92 34.39 -7.00
CA ILE A 454 -19.14 35.18 -6.03
C ILE A 454 -19.75 36.57 -5.86
N ILE A 455 -20.09 37.23 -6.95
CA ILE A 455 -20.68 38.58 -6.96
C ILE A 455 -22.09 38.58 -6.34
N VAL A 456 -22.99 37.75 -6.86
CA VAL A 456 -24.40 37.73 -6.48
C VAL A 456 -24.57 37.31 -5.02
N ASN A 457 -23.81 36.32 -4.57
CA ASN A 457 -23.89 35.80 -3.21
C ASN A 457 -22.94 36.52 -2.24
N ARG A 458 -22.17 37.52 -2.71
CA ARG A 458 -21.23 38.33 -1.92
C ARG A 458 -20.22 37.49 -1.12
N TYR A 459 -19.60 36.53 -1.79
CA TYR A 459 -18.51 35.74 -1.17
C TYR A 459 -17.27 36.61 -0.94
N HIS A 460 -16.50 36.31 0.11
CA HIS A 460 -15.28 37.04 0.48
C HIS A 460 -14.06 36.64 -0.35
N THR A 461 -14.27 36.13 -1.57
CA THR A 461 -13.20 35.71 -2.48
C THR A 461 -12.52 36.94 -3.08
N ASP A 462 -11.19 36.95 -3.13
CA ASP A 462 -10.48 38.01 -3.84
C ASP A 462 -10.70 37.88 -5.35
N ILE A 463 -11.37 38.87 -5.92
CA ILE A 463 -11.63 39.02 -7.36
C ILE A 463 -10.99 40.31 -7.91
N SER A 464 -10.03 40.88 -7.18
CA SER A 464 -9.28 42.04 -7.65
C SER A 464 -8.57 41.71 -8.96
N ARG A 465 -8.52 42.71 -9.87
CA ARG A 465 -7.91 42.60 -11.20
C ARG A 465 -8.52 41.51 -12.10
N PHE A 466 -9.70 40.98 -11.80
CA PHE A 466 -10.30 39.91 -12.61
C PHE A 466 -10.45 40.30 -14.09
N GLU A 467 -10.87 41.54 -14.37
CA GLU A 467 -10.93 42.10 -15.74
C GLU A 467 -9.55 42.12 -16.40
N ASP A 468 -8.55 42.70 -15.74
CA ASP A 468 -7.19 42.81 -16.29
C ASP A 468 -6.59 41.44 -16.61
N ILE A 469 -6.73 40.49 -15.69
CA ILE A 469 -6.21 39.12 -15.84
C ILE A 469 -6.94 38.39 -16.96
N PHE A 470 -8.26 38.56 -17.08
CA PHE A 470 -9.02 38.02 -18.21
C PHE A 470 -8.45 38.57 -19.54
N SER A 471 -8.24 39.89 -19.64
CA SER A 471 -7.68 40.52 -20.84
C SER A 471 -6.28 40.04 -21.19
N GLU A 472 -5.39 39.87 -20.20
CA GLU A 472 -4.04 39.30 -20.41
C GLU A 472 -4.10 37.93 -21.13
N HIS A 473 -5.12 37.12 -20.84
CA HIS A 473 -5.21 35.74 -21.29
C HIS A 473 -6.15 35.51 -22.49
N TYR A 474 -7.13 36.39 -22.71
CA TYR A 474 -8.21 36.17 -23.69
C TYR A 474 -8.31 37.25 -24.78
N HIS A 475 -7.46 38.29 -24.81
CA HIS A 475 -7.59 39.38 -25.80
C HIS A 475 -7.62 38.94 -27.27
N ASP A 476 -6.94 37.85 -27.63
CA ASP A 476 -6.90 37.30 -28.98
C ASP A 476 -8.09 36.38 -29.32
N GLU A 477 -8.98 36.10 -28.35
CA GLU A 477 -10.08 35.16 -28.54
C GLU A 477 -11.29 35.83 -29.24
N PRO A 478 -12.00 35.12 -30.14
CA PRO A 478 -13.08 35.71 -30.93
C PRO A 478 -14.28 36.18 -30.09
N TYR A 479 -14.43 35.66 -28.87
CA TYR A 479 -15.50 36.00 -27.91
C TYR A 479 -15.05 37.01 -26.84
N TYR A 480 -13.84 37.57 -26.96
CA TYR A 480 -13.25 38.47 -25.95
C TYR A 480 -14.12 39.67 -25.61
N GLU A 481 -14.49 40.49 -26.59
CA GLU A 481 -15.26 41.72 -26.38
C GLU A 481 -16.63 41.46 -25.75
N GLN A 482 -17.28 40.35 -26.15
CA GLN A 482 -18.56 39.95 -25.58
C GLN A 482 -18.42 39.63 -24.08
N VAL A 483 -17.43 38.82 -23.72
CA VAL A 483 -17.22 38.40 -22.33
C VAL A 483 -16.70 39.55 -21.46
N LEU A 484 -15.84 40.41 -22.00
CA LEU A 484 -15.36 41.60 -21.28
C LEU A 484 -16.52 42.50 -20.85
N ASN A 485 -17.48 42.72 -21.77
CA ASN A 485 -18.69 43.49 -21.46
C ASN A 485 -19.56 42.81 -20.38
N GLU A 486 -19.65 41.47 -20.39
CA GLU A 486 -20.36 40.72 -19.34
C GLU A 486 -19.67 40.87 -17.97
N ILE A 487 -18.34 40.73 -17.91
CA ILE A 487 -17.56 40.91 -16.67
C ILE A 487 -17.78 42.31 -16.09
N ARG A 488 -17.71 43.35 -16.94
CA ARG A 488 -17.95 44.75 -16.53
C ARG A 488 -19.38 44.96 -16.01
N ALA A 489 -20.38 44.41 -16.70
CA ALA A 489 -21.78 44.51 -16.28
C ALA A 489 -22.01 43.84 -14.91
N LEU A 490 -21.42 42.67 -14.68
CA LEU A 490 -21.50 41.97 -13.39
C LEU A 490 -20.82 42.76 -12.26
N THR A 491 -19.64 43.33 -12.54
CA THR A 491 -18.89 44.11 -11.55
C THR A 491 -19.62 45.39 -11.17
N ALA A 492 -20.19 46.10 -12.15
CA ALA A 492 -20.97 47.32 -11.91
C ALA A 492 -22.22 47.04 -11.05
N ALA A 493 -22.91 45.92 -11.31
CA ALA A 493 -24.07 45.49 -10.53
C ALA A 493 -23.73 45.13 -9.07
N ALA A 494 -22.46 44.83 -8.76
CA ALA A 494 -22.00 44.56 -7.39
C ALA A 494 -21.77 45.85 -6.59
N GLN A 495 -21.49 46.97 -7.28
CA GLN A 495 -21.15 48.26 -6.70
C GLN A 495 -22.38 49.17 -6.48
N SER A 496 -23.50 48.86 -7.15
CA SER A 496 -24.83 49.44 -6.93
C SER A 496 -25.58 48.72 -5.83
#